data_AF-A0A968QDQ0-F1
#
_entry.id   AF-A0A968QDQ0-F1
#
_cell.length_a   1.000
_cell.length_b   1.000
_cell.length_c   1.000
_cell.angle_alpha   90.00
_cell.angle_beta   90.00
_cell.angle_gamma   90.00
#
_symmetry.space_group_name_H-M   'P 1'
#
loop_
_entity.id
_entity.type
_entity.pdbx_description
1 polymer ?
#
loop_
_entity_poly.entity_id
_entity_poly.type
_entity_poly.pdbx_seq_one_letter_code
_entity_poly.pdbx_strand_id
1 'polypeptide(L)' 'MAKGRPGGNPDITKFSFQQKYDWGESCTAKLTLRLPPSLDEKLKGIENWQEFARVAIAKAIEETESD' A
#
# COMPACT_ATOMS: atom_id res chain seq x y z
N MET A 1 -27.47 15.70 -21.38
CA MET A 1 -26.10 15.15 -21.21
C MET A 1 -25.11 16.30 -21.25
N ALA A 2 -24.39 16.57 -20.15
CA ALA A 2 -23.41 17.64 -20.13
C ALA A 2 -22.25 17.31 -21.09
N LYS A 3 -22.17 18.06 -22.19
CA LYS A 3 -21.14 17.91 -23.22
C LYS A 3 -19.83 18.46 -22.65
N GLY A 4 -18.96 17.58 -22.15
CA GLY A 4 -17.62 17.96 -21.69
C GLY A 4 -16.86 18.72 -22.79
N ARG A 5 -15.96 19.62 -22.39
CA ARG A 5 -15.17 20.45 -23.32
C ARG A 5 -14.39 19.54 -24.30
N PRO A 6 -14.44 19.79 -25.62
CA PRO A 6 -13.66 19.03 -26.58
C PRO A 6 -12.17 19.23 -26.29
N GLY A 7 -11.49 18.18 -25.87
CA GLY A 7 -10.04 18.19 -25.59
C GLY A 7 -9.61 17.59 -24.25
N GLY A 8 -10.52 17.40 -23.28
CA GLY A 8 -10.16 16.88 -21.96
C GLY A 8 -9.10 17.72 -21.24
N ASN A 9 -8.58 17.23 -20.12
CA ASN A 9 -7.40 17.83 -19.49
C ASN A 9 -6.15 17.17 -20.11
N PRO A 10 -5.29 17.90 -20.85
CA PRO A 10 -4.05 17.34 -21.41
C PRO A 10 -3.06 16.87 -20.33
N ASP A 11 -3.16 17.39 -19.11
CA ASP A 11 -2.32 16.96 -17.98
C ASP A 11 -2.89 15.75 -17.22
N ILE A 12 -3.92 15.08 -17.75
CA ILE A 12 -4.55 13.95 -17.06
C ILE A 12 -3.53 12.87 -16.69
N THR A 13 -2.55 12.58 -17.55
CA THR A 13 -1.49 11.60 -17.29
C THR A 13 -0.57 11.96 -16.13
N LYS A 14 -0.35 13.26 -15.86
CA LYS A 14 0.47 13.72 -14.73
C LYS A 14 -0.26 13.58 -13.40
N PHE A 15 -1.59 13.74 -13.41
CA PHE A 15 -2.43 13.70 -12.22
C PHE A 15 -3.26 12.41 -12.10
N SER A 16 -3.08 11.48 -13.03
CA SER A 16 -3.70 10.16 -12.96
C SER A 16 -3.21 9.47 -11.71
N PHE A 17 -4.15 8.81 -11.02
CA PHE A 17 -3.83 7.93 -9.91
C PHE A 17 -2.82 6.89 -10.39
N GLN A 18 -1.60 6.97 -9.86
CA GLN A 18 -0.59 5.94 -10.07
C GLN A 18 -0.77 4.89 -8.98
N GLN A 19 -0.89 3.64 -9.40
CA GLN A 19 -0.85 2.52 -8.46
C GLN A 19 0.54 2.51 -7.81
N LYS A 20 0.61 2.87 -6.53
CA LYS A 20 1.88 3.00 -5.79
C LYS A 20 2.47 1.64 -5.42
N TYR A 21 1.65 0.58 -5.34
CA TYR A 21 2.02 -0.75 -4.84
C TYR A 21 1.35 -1.86 -5.66
N ASP A 22 2.04 -2.98 -5.85
CA ASP A 22 1.65 -4.09 -6.74
C ASP A 22 0.79 -5.16 -6.02
N TRP A 23 -0.23 -4.71 -5.27
CA TRP A 23 -1.19 -5.62 -4.66
C TRP A 23 -2.26 -6.00 -5.68
N GLY A 24 -2.52 -7.30 -5.85
CA GLY A 24 -3.59 -7.81 -6.71
C GLY A 24 -5.01 -7.44 -6.24
N GLU A 25 -5.14 -7.02 -4.97
CA GLU A 25 -6.40 -6.59 -4.36
C GLU A 25 -6.21 -5.37 -3.46
N SER A 26 -7.32 -4.72 -3.09
CA SER A 26 -7.30 -3.57 -2.19
C SER A 26 -7.04 -3.99 -0.74
N CYS A 27 -6.13 -3.30 -0.04
CA CYS A 27 -5.80 -3.59 1.37
C CYS A 27 -6.89 -3.12 2.36
N THR A 28 -8.12 -3.67 2.27
CA THR A 28 -9.27 -3.27 3.11
C THR A 28 -9.33 -3.98 4.46
N ALA A 29 -8.60 -5.08 4.63
CA ALA A 29 -8.56 -5.84 5.88
C ALA A 29 -7.79 -5.10 6.99
N LYS A 30 -8.25 -5.23 8.24
CA LYS A 30 -7.59 -4.66 9.42
C LYS A 30 -6.89 -5.74 10.24
N LEU A 31 -5.58 -5.59 10.43
CA LEU A 31 -4.79 -6.36 11.37
C LEU A 31 -4.46 -5.50 12.61
N THR A 32 -4.59 -6.04 13.81
CA THR A 32 -4.19 -5.36 15.06
C THR A 32 -3.40 -6.34 15.92
N LEU A 33 -2.15 -5.97 16.24
CA LEU A 33 -1.21 -6.78 16.98
C LEU A 33 -0.60 -5.95 18.12
N ARG A 34 -0.26 -6.60 19.23
CA ARG A 34 0.48 -5.99 20.33
C ARG A 34 1.97 -6.24 20.11
N LEU A 35 2.76 -5.16 20.08
CA LEU A 35 4.21 -5.21 19.90
C LEU A 35 4.91 -4.69 21.16
N PRO A 36 6.15 -5.14 21.45
CA PRO A 36 7.00 -4.48 22.43
C PRO A 36 7.19 -3.00 22.07
N PRO A 37 7.24 -2.09 23.06
CA PRO A 37 7.31 -0.65 22.80
C PRO A 37 8.54 -0.27 21.96
N SER A 38 9.70 -0.84 22.25
CA SER A 38 10.94 -0.60 21.49
C SER A 38 10.87 -1.05 20.03
N LEU A 39 9.97 -1.98 19.69
CA LEU A 39 9.78 -2.45 18.31
C LEU A 39 8.76 -1.58 17.57
N ASP A 40 7.71 -1.12 18.27
CA ASP A 40 6.75 -0.14 17.73
C ASP A 40 7.44 1.19 17.38
N GLU A 41 8.35 1.67 18.24
CA GLU A 41 9.14 2.87 17.99
C GLU A 41 10.02 2.73 16.73
N LYS A 42 10.69 1.57 16.59
CA LYS A 42 11.50 1.27 15.40
C LYS A 42 10.66 1.19 14.13
N LEU A 43 9.50 0.55 14.20
CA LEU A 43 8.59 0.41 13.07
C LEU A 43 8.08 1.79 12.60
N LYS A 44 7.66 2.65 13.54
CA LYS A 44 7.18 4.00 13.24
C LYS A 44 8.25 4.93 12.68
N GLY A 45 9.53 4.63 12.91
CA GLY A 45 10.65 5.36 12.31
C GLY A 45 10.88 5.07 10.83
N ILE A 46 10.22 4.05 10.26
CA ILE A 46 10.36 3.66 8.85
C ILE A 46 9.38 4.48 7.99
N GLU A 47 9.88 5.07 6.90
CA GLU A 47 9.02 5.72 5.90
C GLU A 47 8.10 4.68 5.24
N ASN A 48 6.78 4.94 5.18
CA ASN A 48 5.77 3.96 4.77
C ASN A 48 5.86 2.63 5.57
N TRP A 49 5.98 2.71 6.89
CA TRP A 49 6.00 1.54 7.77
C TRP A 49 4.87 0.54 7.52
N GLN A 50 3.69 1.00 7.07
CA GLN A 50 2.57 0.12 6.73
C GLN A 50 2.91 -0.80 5.56
N GLU A 51 3.56 -0.27 4.52
CA GLU A 51 3.93 -1.08 3.37
C GLU A 51 5.07 -2.02 3.71
N PHE A 52 6.06 -1.53 4.46
CA PHE A 52 7.11 -2.37 5.00
C PHE A 52 6.52 -3.57 5.76
N ALA A 53 5.54 -3.32 6.64
CA ALA A 53 4.87 -4.38 7.38
C ALA A 53 4.10 -5.35 6.47
N ARG A 54 3.39 -4.87 5.44
CA ARG A 54 2.67 -5.74 4.50
C ARG A 54 3.62 -6.65 3.73
N VAL A 55 4.72 -6.12 3.19
CA VAL A 55 5.73 -6.90 2.46
C VAL A 55 6.39 -7.92 3.37
N ALA A 56 6.73 -7.54 4.60
CA ALA A 56 7.30 -8.47 5.58
C ALA A 56 6.35 -9.61 5.93
N ILE A 57 5.05 -9.32 6.09
CA ILE A 57 4.03 -10.35 6.35
C ILE A 57 3.85 -11.27 5.14
N ALA A 58 3.72 -10.71 3.93
CA ALA A 58 3.58 -11.50 2.71
C ALA A 58 4.75 -12.47 2.52
N LYS A 59 5.97 -11.97 2.65
CA LYS A 59 7.18 -12.77 2.57
C LYS A 59 7.22 -13.90 3.61
N ALA A 60 6.85 -13.61 4.86
CA ALA A 60 6.82 -14.62 5.91
C ALA A 60 5.78 -15.72 5.65
N ILE A 61 4.64 -15.37 5.03
CA ILE A 61 3.62 -16.35 4.61
C ILE A 61 4.17 -17.22 3.48
N GLU A 62 4.75 -16.63 2.44
CA GLU A 62 5.36 -17.38 1.32
C GLU A 62 6.44 -18.36 1.80
N GLU A 63 7.28 -17.93 2.75
CA GLU A 63 8.31 -18.77 3.37
C GLU A 63 7.70 -19.93 4.19
N THR A 64 6.54 -19.73 4.81
CA THR A 64 5.86 -20.76 5.61
C THR A 64 5.10 -21.76 4.74
N GLU A 65 4.56 -21.33 3.60
CA GLU A 65 3.85 -22.21 2.65
C GLU A 65 4.80 -23.05 1.79
N SER A 66 6.08 -22.69 1.75
CA SER A 66 7.13 -23.41 1.02
C SER A 66 7.76 -24.58 1.80
N ASP A 67 7.38 -24.78 3.07
CA ASP A 67 7.80 -25.89 3.96
C ASP A 67 6.65 -26.89 4.15
#